data_AF-A0A329MMU9-F1
#
_entry.id   AF-A0A329MMU9-F1
#
_cell.length_a   1.000
_cell.length_b   1.000
_cell.length_c   1.000
_cell.angle_alpha   90.00
_cell.angle_beta   90.00
_cell.angle_gamma   90.00
#
_symmetry.space_group_name_H-M   'P 1'
#
loop_
_entity.id
_entity.type
_entity.pdbx_description
1 polymer ?
#
loop_
_entity_poly.entity_id
_entity_poly.type
_entity_poly.pdbx_seq_one_letter_code
_entity_poly.pdbx_strand_id
1 'polypeptide(L)'
;MRSASNRNRKGVITVSERSNEEIAGLARLARSGDAGAFGELVRLHRTKAFGIAKRITRDPQTAEDIVQDALIRAFRHIDRLADAERFAPWLSRIVRNEALMSLRRSSRRAKESTFSDLTGTNENREENVTANRINDLDGLLYRLSRSARAGDETDEPENAYMRQEFFAAVHRMLHGLSLRERDVFEAFFYRQLGPQEIAQALGLTEANVYKLLARSRRKAKAERVREYLRDSIDASKGSAGAVLAMRIPPEAWKSCETSLAVCVHQWLLHAGYRDEELSDVMGRTGQAFRLCVETGSIDVSGPSMYFWEPVFAEGLANAGLRVRFAGDGGAAPTAYMLREAVMLARSEIAARRPVIAWDMFQPGFGLLFGFDDAGQLFTGDDGSGAKRLSYDRLGRGKAGGVFVMALERDAGKRDERQTLRHTIGMIAAHAYGELTFPGYACGFAAYDVWIRRLREGAADPLGNAYTIRVAADARLHAIRFLRGFEGRLEGAAGRLAFEAEGHYYETAGCFARLSALFPFPEGGSLADTETARTAAKLLQEAKEHEEAGLESLMRLARLL
;
A
#
# COMPACT_ATOMS: atom_id res chain seq x y z
N MET A 1 21.02 48.75 65.21
CA MET A 1 22.04 47.90 65.84
C MET A 1 21.37 46.58 66.21
N ARG A 2 21.64 45.48 65.46
CA ARG A 2 21.25 44.07 65.76
C ARG A 2 19.72 43.82 65.83
N SER A 3 19.14 42.64 65.65
CA SER A 3 19.47 41.33 65.08
C SER A 3 18.15 40.52 65.11
N ALA A 4 17.98 39.63 64.14
CA ALA A 4 17.15 38.43 64.08
C ALA A 4 16.26 38.03 65.28
N SER A 5 15.01 37.63 64.99
CA SER A 5 14.43 36.40 65.57
C SER A 5 13.37 35.82 64.66
N ASN A 6 13.84 34.87 63.83
CA ASN A 6 13.05 33.91 63.08
C ASN A 6 12.81 32.68 64.00
N ARG A 7 11.56 32.40 64.36
CA ARG A 7 11.09 31.08 64.87
C ARG A 7 9.66 30.87 64.38
N ASN A 8 9.44 30.10 63.32
CA ASN A 8 9.39 28.63 63.28
C ASN A 8 8.09 28.05 63.88
N ARG A 9 7.11 27.77 63.01
CA ARG A 9 6.27 26.58 63.12
C ARG A 9 6.02 25.97 61.73
N LYS A 10 6.65 24.82 61.56
CA LYS A 10 6.64 23.89 60.43
C LYS A 10 5.22 23.49 60.03
N GLY A 11 4.87 23.75 58.77
CA GLY A 11 3.86 22.99 58.03
C GLY A 11 4.57 22.00 57.11
N VAL A 12 4.32 20.71 57.32
CA VAL A 12 4.76 19.62 56.44
C VAL A 12 4.03 19.79 55.11
N ILE A 13 4.75 20.19 54.05
CA ILE A 13 4.18 20.25 52.70
C ILE A 13 4.33 18.88 52.05
N THR A 14 3.21 18.16 52.02
CA THR A 14 2.95 16.93 51.29
C THR A 14 3.06 17.18 49.77
N VAL A 15 3.46 16.17 49.01
CA VAL A 15 3.83 16.17 47.57
C VAL A 15 2.69 16.54 46.58
N SER A 16 1.61 17.18 47.05
CA SER A 16 0.33 17.25 46.32
C SER A 16 0.15 18.44 45.35
N GLU A 17 0.95 19.51 45.37
CA GLU A 17 0.63 20.73 44.62
C GLU A 17 1.87 21.47 44.06
N ARG A 18 2.66 20.81 43.20
CA ARG A 18 3.54 21.54 42.25
C ARG A 18 3.02 21.31 40.83
N SER A 19 2.88 22.36 40.05
CA SER A 19 2.28 22.28 38.71
C SER A 19 3.16 21.46 37.76
N ASN A 20 2.55 20.75 36.80
CA ASN A 20 3.29 20.03 35.74
C ASN A 20 4.27 20.96 35.00
N GLU A 21 3.95 22.25 34.95
CA GLU A 21 4.74 23.30 34.32
C GLU A 21 6.06 23.58 35.05
N GLU A 22 6.07 23.52 36.39
CA GLU A 22 7.29 23.62 37.21
C GLU A 22 8.20 22.40 37.03
N ILE A 23 7.62 21.20 36.95
CA ILE A 23 8.35 19.94 36.69
C ILE A 23 8.98 19.98 35.28
N ALA A 24 8.24 20.47 34.29
CA ALA A 24 8.73 20.67 32.94
C ALA A 24 9.82 21.75 32.86
N GLY A 25 9.72 22.81 33.68
CA GLY A 25 10.75 23.84 33.82
C GLY A 25 12.07 23.28 34.37
N LEU A 26 11.99 22.48 35.44
CA LEU A 26 13.15 21.81 36.01
C LEU A 26 13.77 20.79 35.04
N ALA A 27 12.94 20.07 34.26
CA ALA A 27 13.44 19.12 33.26
C ALA A 27 14.13 19.80 32.07
N ARG A 28 13.70 21.01 31.68
CA ARG A 28 14.41 21.83 30.69
C ARG A 28 15.77 22.32 31.19
N LEU A 29 15.84 22.79 32.43
CA LEU A 29 17.10 23.24 33.05
C LEU A 29 18.09 22.08 33.26
N ALA A 30 17.58 20.92 33.67
CA ALA A 30 18.40 19.72 33.84
C ALA A 30 18.96 19.21 32.50
N ARG A 31 18.25 19.39 31.37
CA ARG A 31 18.76 19.11 30.02
C ARG A 31 19.93 20.01 29.62
N SER A 32 19.96 21.25 30.08
CA SER A 32 21.06 22.19 29.83
C SER A 32 22.28 21.98 30.75
N GLY A 33 22.28 20.92 31.58
CA GLY A 33 23.40 20.56 32.44
C GLY A 33 23.33 21.12 33.87
N ASP A 34 22.20 21.69 34.29
CA ASP A 34 21.99 22.14 35.67
C ASP A 34 21.78 20.95 36.61
N ALA A 35 22.83 20.61 37.37
CA ALA A 35 22.81 19.52 38.35
C ALA A 35 21.87 19.79 39.53
N GLY A 36 21.62 21.06 39.88
CA GLY A 36 20.69 21.45 40.93
C GLY A 36 19.24 21.21 40.53
N ALA A 37 18.89 21.53 39.27
CA ALA A 37 17.57 21.25 38.71
C ALA A 37 17.28 19.74 38.62
N PHE A 38 18.28 18.93 38.25
CA PHE A 38 18.17 17.49 38.28
C PHE A 38 17.98 16.95 39.71
N GLY A 39 18.73 17.47 40.68
CA GLY A 39 18.62 17.08 42.09
C GLY A 39 17.20 17.27 42.65
N GLU A 40 16.53 18.37 42.29
CA GLU A 40 15.16 18.63 42.72
C GLU A 40 14.14 17.71 42.04
N LEU A 41 14.30 17.40 40.74
CA LEU A 41 13.51 16.38 40.05
C LEU A 41 13.63 15.00 40.68
N VAL A 42 14.85 14.62 41.05
CA VAL A 42 15.11 13.35 41.73
C VAL A 42 14.43 13.31 43.09
N ARG A 43 14.53 14.39 43.88
CA ARG A 43 13.88 14.49 45.20
C ARG A 43 12.37 14.31 45.11
N LEU A 44 11.73 14.88 44.09
CA LEU A 44 10.28 14.80 43.87
C LEU A 44 9.81 13.40 43.45
N HIS A 45 10.61 12.65 42.71
CA HIS A 45 10.19 11.39 42.10
C HIS A 45 10.80 10.13 42.73
N ARG A 46 11.78 10.26 43.65
CA ARG A 46 12.47 9.13 44.29
C ARG A 46 11.53 8.17 45.01
N THR A 47 10.57 8.67 45.80
CA THR A 47 9.62 7.81 46.54
C THR A 47 8.75 6.97 45.59
N LYS A 48 8.32 7.56 44.47
CA LYS A 48 7.53 6.87 43.44
C LYS A 48 8.38 5.85 42.69
N ALA A 49 9.62 6.20 42.34
CA ALA A 49 10.60 5.28 41.75
C ALA A 49 10.86 4.06 42.66
N PHE A 50 11.11 4.30 43.95
CA PHE A 50 11.29 3.25 44.95
C PHE A 50 10.06 2.35 45.07
N GLY A 51 8.85 2.91 45.10
CA GLY A 51 7.61 2.12 45.11
C GLY A 51 7.40 1.27 43.84
N ILE A 52 7.94 1.70 42.70
CA ILE A 52 7.94 0.92 41.46
C ILE A 52 8.96 -0.23 41.55
N ALA A 53 10.21 0.07 41.90
CA ALA A 53 11.28 -0.93 42.01
C ALA A 53 10.94 -2.00 43.05
N LYS A 54 10.50 -1.61 44.25
CA LYS A 54 10.14 -2.51 45.36
C LYS A 54 9.01 -3.47 45.00
N ARG A 55 8.02 -3.02 44.23
CA ARG A 55 6.90 -3.86 43.78
C ARG A 55 7.35 -4.92 42.76
N ILE A 56 8.39 -4.62 41.99
CA ILE A 56 8.96 -5.54 41.00
C ILE A 56 9.90 -6.52 41.67
N THR A 57 10.86 -6.04 42.48
CA THR A 57 11.87 -6.90 43.10
C THR A 57 11.41 -7.66 44.33
N ARG A 58 10.37 -7.15 45.01
CA ARG A 58 9.89 -7.62 46.32
C ARG A 58 10.96 -7.61 47.42
N ASP A 59 12.10 -6.98 47.16
CA ASP A 59 13.19 -6.78 48.11
C ASP A 59 13.50 -5.27 48.24
N PRO A 60 13.32 -4.67 49.44
CA PRO A 60 13.63 -3.27 49.68
C PRO A 60 15.08 -2.88 49.41
N GLN A 61 16.04 -3.78 49.67
CA GLN A 61 17.46 -3.46 49.52
C GLN A 61 17.87 -3.41 48.05
N THR A 62 17.52 -4.45 47.28
CA THR A 62 17.69 -4.45 45.83
C THR A 62 16.92 -3.29 45.16
N ALA A 63 15.76 -2.92 45.68
CA ALA A 63 14.98 -1.80 45.15
C ALA A 63 15.70 -0.46 45.29
N GLU A 64 16.44 -0.25 46.39
CA GLU A 64 17.22 0.98 46.59
C GLU A 64 18.39 1.04 45.60
N ASP A 65 19.11 -0.06 45.40
CA ASP A 65 20.19 -0.16 44.42
C ASP A 65 19.71 0.12 42.99
N ILE A 66 18.54 -0.44 42.63
CA ILE A 66 17.90 -0.18 41.34
C ILE A 66 17.55 1.30 41.16
N VAL A 67 17.00 1.93 42.19
CA VAL A 67 16.66 3.35 42.13
C VAL A 67 17.93 4.17 41.93
N GLN A 68 19.03 3.84 42.62
CA GLN A 68 20.31 4.51 42.43
C GLN A 68 20.84 4.35 41.00
N ASP A 69 20.87 3.13 40.46
CA ASP A 69 21.30 2.85 39.10
C ASP A 69 20.42 3.58 38.06
N ALA A 70 19.10 3.58 38.28
CA ALA A 70 18.14 4.26 37.43
C ALA A 70 18.31 5.78 37.44
N LEU A 71 18.64 6.36 38.60
CA LEU A 71 18.89 7.80 38.73
C LEU A 71 20.21 8.21 38.05
N ILE A 72 21.25 7.37 38.14
CA ILE A 72 22.52 7.59 37.43
C ILE A 72 22.30 7.51 35.91
N ARG A 73 21.51 6.53 35.45
CA ARG A 73 21.15 6.41 34.02
C ARG A 73 20.29 7.57 33.54
N ALA A 74 19.33 8.01 34.35
CA ALA A 74 18.52 9.17 34.06
C ALA A 74 19.39 10.43 33.95
N PHE A 75 20.37 10.63 34.83
CA PHE A 75 21.29 11.76 34.76
C PHE A 75 22.11 11.75 33.46
N ARG A 76 22.62 10.59 33.04
CA ARG A 76 23.45 10.43 31.83
C ARG A 76 22.68 10.58 30.51
N HIS A 77 21.35 10.48 30.54
CA HIS A 77 20.52 10.42 29.34
C HIS A 77 19.39 11.45 29.32
N ILE A 78 19.42 12.41 30.26
CA ILE A 78 18.39 13.44 30.34
C ILE A 78 18.36 14.35 29.11
N ASP A 79 19.49 14.52 28.44
CA ASP A 79 19.65 15.20 27.15
C ASP A 79 18.75 14.60 26.04
N ARG A 80 18.47 13.30 26.12
CA ARG A 80 17.64 12.55 25.16
C ARG A 80 16.14 12.57 25.47
N LEU A 81 15.71 13.26 26.54
CA LEU A 81 14.31 13.44 26.85
C LEU A 81 13.66 14.41 25.84
N ALA A 82 12.87 13.85 24.92
CA ALA A 82 12.23 14.62 23.84
C ALA A 82 11.20 15.65 24.34
N ASP A 83 10.54 15.37 25.46
CA ASP A 83 9.48 16.19 26.04
C ASP A 83 9.67 16.30 27.56
N ALA A 84 9.88 17.53 28.02
CA ALA A 84 10.16 17.84 29.42
C ALA A 84 8.95 17.59 30.34
N GLU A 85 7.72 17.64 29.81
CA GLU A 85 6.50 17.35 30.56
C GLU A 85 6.36 15.84 30.86
N ARG A 86 7.11 15.00 30.14
CA ARG A 86 7.08 13.54 30.28
C ARG A 86 8.18 12.99 31.18
N PHE A 87 8.82 13.83 32.00
CA PHE A 87 9.90 13.41 32.90
C PHE A 87 9.46 12.28 33.86
N ALA A 88 8.29 12.39 34.49
CA ALA A 88 7.83 11.39 35.45
C ALA A 88 7.50 10.02 34.81
N PRO A 89 6.78 9.95 33.67
CA PRO A 89 6.65 8.73 32.87
C PRO A 89 8.00 8.15 32.39
N TRP A 90 8.93 9.01 31.97
CA TRP A 90 10.24 8.62 31.47
C TRP A 90 11.14 8.02 32.57
N LEU A 91 11.21 8.65 33.74
CA LEU A 91 11.95 8.12 34.89
C LEU A 91 11.34 6.81 35.39
N SER A 92 10.01 6.72 35.43
CA SER A 92 9.30 5.49 35.80
C SER A 92 9.62 4.32 34.87
N ARG A 93 9.92 4.60 33.59
CA ARG A 93 10.36 3.62 32.60
C ARG A 93 11.79 3.14 32.86
N ILE A 94 12.72 4.03 33.15
CA ILE A 94 14.11 3.67 33.47
C ILE A 94 14.17 2.77 34.72
N VAL A 95 13.44 3.15 35.78
CA VAL A 95 13.39 2.41 37.05
C VAL A 95 12.81 1.00 36.86
N ARG A 96 11.76 0.87 36.05
CA ARG A 96 11.17 -0.45 35.72
C ARG A 96 12.15 -1.34 34.97
N ASN A 97 12.90 -0.78 34.02
CA ASN A 97 13.88 -1.52 33.23
C ASN A 97 15.03 -2.03 34.09
N GLU A 98 15.57 -1.18 34.97
CA GLU A 98 16.62 -1.59 35.92
C GLU A 98 16.11 -2.66 36.91
N ALA A 99 14.87 -2.54 37.38
CA ALA A 99 14.29 -3.54 38.28
C ALA A 99 14.17 -4.93 37.64
N LEU A 100 13.70 -4.97 36.39
CA LEU A 100 13.59 -6.21 35.63
C LEU A 100 14.96 -6.79 35.23
N MET A 101 15.95 -5.94 34.98
CA MET A 101 17.33 -6.37 34.73
C MET A 101 17.99 -6.96 35.98
N SER A 102 17.81 -6.33 37.14
CA SER A 102 18.36 -6.82 38.41
C SER A 102 17.83 -8.22 38.75
N LEU A 103 16.51 -8.45 38.62
CA LEU A 103 15.90 -9.78 38.81
C LEU A 103 16.51 -10.85 37.90
N ARG A 104 16.86 -10.49 36.66
CA ARG A 104 17.53 -11.40 35.72
C ARG A 104 18.98 -11.69 36.10
N ARG A 105 19.70 -10.75 36.72
CA ARG A 105 21.08 -10.95 37.20
C ARG A 105 21.10 -11.79 38.48
N SER A 106 20.17 -11.55 39.40
CA SER A 106 20.03 -12.35 40.63
C SER A 106 19.63 -13.79 40.35
N SER A 107 18.76 -14.03 39.34
CA SER A 107 18.43 -15.39 38.89
C SER A 107 19.59 -16.13 38.20
N ARG A 108 20.61 -15.42 37.70
CA ARG A 108 21.85 -16.03 37.16
C ARG A 108 22.89 -16.28 38.25
N ARG A 109 23.02 -15.38 39.22
CA ARG A 109 23.88 -15.56 40.41
C ARG A 109 23.41 -16.70 41.31
N ALA A 110 22.10 -16.98 41.38
CA ALA A 110 21.57 -18.18 42.04
C ALA A 110 21.97 -19.51 41.35
N LYS A 111 22.54 -19.45 40.13
CA LYS A 111 23.14 -20.60 39.42
C LYS A 111 24.68 -20.65 39.55
N GLU A 112 25.28 -19.66 40.18
CA GLU A 112 26.71 -19.57 40.47
C GLU A 112 26.91 -19.49 41.99
N SER A 113 26.59 -20.58 42.69
CA SER A 113 26.99 -20.80 44.08
C SER A 113 28.04 -21.91 44.13
N THR A 114 29.26 -21.48 44.45
CA THR A 114 30.34 -22.14 45.22
C THR A 114 30.65 -23.63 45.02
N PHE A 115 31.91 -23.86 44.68
CA PHE A 115 32.59 -25.10 44.28
C PHE A 115 32.89 -26.09 45.45
N SER A 116 31.94 -26.40 46.35
CA SER A 116 32.24 -27.25 47.54
C SER A 116 31.34 -28.45 47.84
N ASP A 117 30.23 -28.70 47.13
CA ASP A 117 29.33 -29.83 47.46
C ASP A 117 29.14 -30.83 46.31
N LEU A 118 30.23 -31.25 45.67
CA LEU A 118 30.24 -32.35 44.70
C LEU A 118 30.77 -33.64 45.32
N THR A 119 30.01 -34.23 46.24
CA THR A 119 29.99 -35.69 46.41
C THR A 119 28.54 -36.15 46.54
N GLY A 120 28.11 -37.06 45.68
CA GLY A 120 26.81 -37.73 45.79
C GLY A 120 25.83 -37.42 44.66
N THR A 121 26.02 -38.13 43.55
CA THR A 121 25.01 -38.64 42.60
C THR A 121 23.53 -38.33 42.91
N ASN A 122 22.81 -37.71 41.97
CA ASN A 122 21.72 -38.43 41.29
C ASN A 122 21.22 -37.72 40.02
N GLU A 123 20.90 -38.55 39.05
CA GLU A 123 20.38 -38.26 37.71
C GLU A 123 18.97 -37.66 37.74
N ASN A 124 18.55 -37.12 36.58
CA ASN A 124 17.21 -36.61 36.20
C ASN A 124 16.94 -35.12 36.42
N ARG A 125 17.26 -34.31 35.39
CA ARG A 125 16.56 -33.04 35.13
C ARG A 125 16.68 -32.58 33.67
N GLU A 126 16.29 -33.45 32.73
CA GLU A 126 15.90 -33.06 31.38
C GLU A 126 14.37 -33.07 31.26
N GLU A 127 13.70 -32.16 31.97
CA GLU A 127 12.30 -31.80 31.71
C GLU A 127 12.01 -30.52 32.52
N ASN A 128 11.38 -29.52 31.88
CA ASN A 128 10.97 -28.21 32.42
C ASN A 128 11.86 -26.97 32.13
N VAL A 129 12.23 -26.74 30.87
CA VAL A 129 12.59 -25.37 30.40
C VAL A 129 11.55 -24.80 29.42
N THR A 130 10.70 -25.64 28.82
CA THR A 130 9.72 -25.24 27.79
C THR A 130 8.37 -24.76 28.33
N ALA A 131 8.02 -25.04 29.59
CA ALA A 131 6.72 -24.69 30.17
C ALA A 131 6.61 -23.24 30.69
N ASN A 132 7.74 -22.56 30.94
CA ASN A 132 7.74 -21.30 31.71
C ASN A 132 7.95 -20.03 30.86
N ARG A 133 7.88 -20.13 29.53
CA ARG A 133 8.04 -18.98 28.61
C ARG A 133 6.79 -18.59 27.83
N ILE A 134 5.73 -19.40 27.87
CA ILE A 134 4.51 -19.20 27.05
C ILE A 134 3.43 -18.34 27.77
N ASN A 135 3.62 -17.93 29.04
CA ASN A 135 2.49 -17.44 29.86
C ASN A 135 2.50 -15.98 30.34
N ASP A 136 3.32 -15.08 29.79
CA ASP A 136 3.30 -13.68 30.27
C ASP A 136 2.37 -12.76 29.45
N LEU A 137 2.43 -12.75 28.11
CA LEU A 137 1.57 -11.88 27.28
C LEU A 137 0.16 -12.44 27.08
N ASP A 138 0.01 -13.71 26.71
CA ASP A 138 -1.30 -14.37 26.61
C ASP A 138 -1.98 -14.43 28.00
N GLY A 139 -1.19 -14.60 29.07
CA GLY A 139 -1.68 -14.50 30.46
C GLY A 139 -2.03 -13.08 30.90
N LEU A 140 -1.37 -12.03 30.41
CA LEU A 140 -1.74 -10.63 30.65
C LEU A 140 -2.99 -10.23 29.86
N LEU A 141 -3.07 -10.61 28.58
CA LEU A 141 -4.23 -10.34 27.71
C LEU A 141 -5.46 -11.12 28.18
N TYR A 142 -5.28 -12.38 28.62
CA TYR A 142 -6.35 -13.16 29.23
C TYR A 142 -6.84 -12.54 30.54
N ARG A 143 -5.93 -12.08 31.42
CA ARG A 143 -6.27 -11.36 32.66
C ARG A 143 -6.96 -10.02 32.40
N LEU A 144 -6.51 -9.26 31.40
CA LEU A 144 -7.12 -8.01 30.95
C LEU A 144 -8.51 -8.25 30.34
N SER A 145 -8.70 -9.33 29.59
CA SER A 145 -10.02 -9.74 29.06
C SER A 145 -10.97 -10.20 30.17
N ARG A 146 -10.45 -10.84 31.23
CA ARG A 146 -11.22 -11.23 32.42
C ARG A 146 -11.60 -10.02 33.28
N SER A 147 -10.71 -9.05 33.46
CA SER A 147 -11.05 -7.79 34.13
C SER A 147 -11.99 -6.92 33.30
N ALA A 148 -11.97 -7.05 31.97
CA ALA A 148 -12.94 -6.37 31.08
C ALA A 148 -14.37 -6.97 31.13
N ARG A 149 -14.52 -8.21 31.61
CA ARG A 149 -15.82 -8.84 31.89
C ARG A 149 -16.38 -8.52 33.27
N ALA A 150 -15.52 -8.09 34.19
CA ALA A 150 -15.87 -7.67 35.54
C ALA A 150 -15.80 -6.14 35.60
N GLY A 151 -16.74 -5.46 34.94
CA GLY A 151 -16.85 -4.01 35.06
C GLY A 151 -17.28 -3.63 36.48
N ASP A 152 -16.70 -2.55 37.02
CA ASP A 152 -17.37 -1.72 38.03
C ASP A 152 -18.78 -1.37 37.49
N GLU A 153 -19.78 -1.32 38.37
CA GLU A 153 -21.19 -1.00 38.05
C GLU A 153 -21.41 0.36 37.36
N THR A 154 -20.34 1.14 37.14
CA THR A 154 -20.32 2.48 36.56
C THR A 154 -19.85 2.54 35.10
N ASP A 155 -19.46 1.44 34.47
CA ASP A 155 -18.95 1.44 33.10
C ASP A 155 -20.10 1.41 32.07
N GLU A 156 -20.25 2.47 31.27
CA GLU A 156 -21.26 2.53 30.21
C GLU A 156 -21.11 1.36 29.21
N PRO A 157 -22.22 0.74 28.76
CA PRO A 157 -22.19 -0.48 27.95
C PRO A 157 -21.44 -0.32 26.62
N GLU A 158 -21.44 0.87 26.04
CA GLU A 158 -20.68 1.19 24.82
C GLU A 158 -19.16 1.15 25.05
N ASN A 159 -18.68 1.63 26.21
CA ASN A 159 -17.25 1.65 26.55
C ASN A 159 -16.70 0.25 26.93
N ALA A 160 -17.56 -0.63 27.45
CA ALA A 160 -17.23 -2.04 27.70
C ALA A 160 -17.13 -2.82 26.37
N TYR A 161 -18.05 -2.57 25.43
CA TYR A 161 -18.05 -3.16 24.10
C TYR A 161 -16.79 -2.75 23.29
N MET A 162 -16.48 -1.44 23.23
CA MET A 162 -15.29 -0.92 22.54
C MET A 162 -13.98 -1.51 23.08
N ARG A 163 -13.89 -1.72 24.40
CA ARG A 163 -12.74 -2.40 25.03
C ARG A 163 -12.66 -3.87 24.64
N GLN A 164 -13.79 -4.59 24.64
CA GLN A 164 -13.84 -6.00 24.25
C GLN A 164 -13.40 -6.20 22.80
N GLU A 165 -13.85 -5.34 21.88
CA GLU A 165 -13.41 -5.37 20.48
C GLU A 165 -11.92 -5.04 20.32
N PHE A 166 -11.43 -4.02 21.02
CA PHE A 166 -10.01 -3.66 21.00
C PHE A 166 -9.11 -4.82 21.43
N PHE A 167 -9.45 -5.52 22.51
CA PHE A 167 -8.66 -6.66 23.00
C PHE A 167 -8.75 -7.88 22.07
N ALA A 168 -9.92 -8.15 21.48
CA ALA A 168 -10.07 -9.20 20.49
C ALA A 168 -9.19 -8.94 19.25
N ALA A 169 -9.14 -7.69 18.79
CA ALA A 169 -8.28 -7.28 17.67
C ALA A 169 -6.79 -7.43 17.98
N VAL A 170 -6.33 -7.01 19.17
CA VAL A 170 -4.94 -7.17 19.60
C VAL A 170 -4.56 -8.65 19.72
N HIS A 171 -5.45 -9.49 20.27
CA HIS A 171 -5.21 -10.93 20.40
C HIS A 171 -5.09 -11.60 19.03
N ARG A 172 -6.00 -11.33 18.09
CA ARG A 172 -5.92 -11.86 16.71
C ARG A 172 -4.66 -11.37 15.99
N MET A 173 -4.29 -10.10 16.18
CA MET A 173 -3.05 -9.53 15.65
C MET A 173 -1.79 -10.28 16.13
N LEU A 174 -1.73 -10.63 17.41
CA LEU A 174 -0.60 -11.34 18.01
C LEU A 174 -0.55 -12.82 17.62
N HIS A 175 -1.68 -13.46 17.31
CA HIS A 175 -1.74 -14.80 16.74
C HIS A 175 -1.27 -14.86 15.28
N GLY A 176 -1.33 -13.76 14.54
CA GLY A 176 -0.76 -13.66 13.19
C GLY A 176 0.79 -13.61 13.14
N LEU A 177 1.44 -13.38 14.29
CA LEU A 177 2.90 -13.36 14.43
C LEU A 177 3.44 -14.77 14.75
N SER A 178 4.52 -15.18 14.08
CA SER A 178 5.27 -16.37 14.49
C SER A 178 5.85 -16.18 15.91
N LEU A 179 6.19 -17.27 16.60
CA LEU A 179 6.76 -17.20 17.95
C LEU A 179 7.97 -16.24 18.04
N ARG A 180 8.89 -16.30 17.06
CA ARG A 180 10.06 -15.40 17.01
C ARG A 180 9.68 -13.94 16.73
N GLU A 181 8.68 -13.71 15.87
CA GLU A 181 8.17 -12.36 15.59
C GLU A 181 7.46 -11.78 16.82
N ARG A 182 6.75 -12.63 17.57
CA ARG A 182 6.08 -12.28 18.82
C ARG A 182 7.10 -11.96 19.91
N ASP A 183 8.15 -12.75 20.08
CA ASP A 183 9.23 -12.50 21.04
C ASP A 183 9.92 -11.16 20.77
N VAL A 184 10.25 -10.88 19.51
CA VAL A 184 10.86 -9.60 19.10
C VAL A 184 9.88 -8.43 19.24
N PHE A 185 8.61 -8.63 18.86
CA PHE A 185 7.56 -7.61 19.01
C PHE A 185 7.32 -7.27 20.48
N GLU A 186 7.19 -8.28 21.34
CA GLU A 186 7.02 -8.09 22.78
C GLU A 186 8.26 -7.43 23.39
N ALA A 187 9.46 -7.89 23.03
CA ALA A 187 10.71 -7.31 23.52
C ALA A 187 10.85 -5.82 23.16
N PHE A 188 10.44 -5.43 21.95
CA PHE A 188 10.53 -4.05 21.47
C PHE A 188 9.38 -3.16 21.93
N PHE A 189 8.14 -3.60 21.79
CA PHE A 189 6.96 -2.75 22.06
C PHE A 189 6.54 -2.80 23.54
N TYR A 190 6.61 -3.97 24.17
CA TYR A 190 6.16 -4.17 25.55
C TYR A 190 7.29 -4.01 26.56
N ARG A 191 8.42 -4.67 26.32
CA ARG A 191 9.62 -4.62 27.18
C ARG A 191 10.58 -3.48 26.81
N GLN A 192 10.31 -2.77 25.70
CA GLN A 192 10.95 -1.51 25.35
C GLN A 192 12.47 -1.58 25.20
N LEU A 193 12.98 -2.76 24.80
CA LEU A 193 14.39 -3.02 24.55
C LEU A 193 14.82 -2.45 23.20
N GLY A 194 16.06 -1.96 23.13
CA GLY A 194 16.69 -1.53 21.88
C GLY A 194 17.00 -2.71 20.96
N PRO A 195 17.09 -2.52 19.62
CA PRO A 195 17.39 -3.60 18.67
C PRO A 195 18.66 -4.41 19.02
N GLN A 196 19.68 -3.77 19.57
CA GLN A 196 20.93 -4.42 20.02
C GLN A 196 20.70 -5.32 21.25
N GLU A 197 19.89 -4.86 22.20
CA GLU A 197 19.55 -5.61 23.42
C GLU A 197 18.66 -6.80 23.09
N ILE A 198 17.74 -6.64 22.13
CA ILE A 198 16.90 -7.73 21.62
C ILE A 198 17.76 -8.77 20.90
N ALA A 199 18.71 -8.32 20.08
CA ALA A 199 19.66 -9.18 19.40
C ALA A 199 20.44 -10.05 20.40
N GLN A 200 20.99 -9.42 21.45
CA GLN A 200 21.68 -10.13 22.52
C GLN A 200 20.76 -11.05 23.33
N ALA A 201 19.54 -10.61 23.66
CA ALA A 201 18.62 -11.37 24.49
C ALA A 201 18.02 -12.59 23.80
N LEU A 202 17.88 -12.55 22.47
CA LEU A 202 17.27 -13.60 21.66
C LEU A 202 18.27 -14.38 20.79
N GLY A 203 19.57 -14.07 20.88
CA GLY A 203 20.61 -14.73 20.08
C GLY A 203 20.47 -14.44 18.57
N LEU A 204 20.04 -13.23 18.22
CA LEU A 204 19.84 -12.78 16.83
C LEU A 204 20.89 -11.74 16.47
N THR A 205 21.05 -11.48 15.17
CA THR A 205 21.78 -10.28 14.71
C THR A 205 20.86 -9.06 14.73
N GLU A 206 21.42 -7.86 14.91
CA GLU A 206 20.66 -6.61 14.90
C GLU A 206 19.87 -6.42 13.58
N ALA A 207 20.50 -6.77 12.45
CA ALA A 207 19.85 -6.78 11.14
C ALA A 207 18.62 -7.71 11.09
N ASN A 208 18.68 -8.86 11.75
CA ASN A 208 17.55 -9.79 11.82
C ASN A 208 16.43 -9.24 12.72
N VAL A 209 16.77 -8.55 13.82
CA VAL A 209 15.79 -7.87 14.68
C VAL A 209 15.03 -6.78 13.90
N TYR A 210 15.73 -5.93 13.13
CA TYR A 210 15.06 -4.94 12.28
C TYR A 210 14.15 -5.58 11.25
N LYS A 211 14.57 -6.67 10.60
CA LYS A 211 13.73 -7.44 9.65
C LYS A 211 12.47 -7.97 10.32
N LEU A 212 12.60 -8.60 11.49
CA LEU A 212 11.47 -9.15 12.25
C LEU A 212 10.53 -8.05 12.73
N LEU A 213 11.03 -6.92 13.25
CA LEU A 213 10.20 -5.78 13.64
C LEU A 213 9.46 -5.17 12.45
N ALA A 214 10.13 -5.03 11.30
CA ALA A 214 9.49 -4.54 10.08
C ALA A 214 8.39 -5.50 9.60
N ARG A 215 8.59 -6.82 9.74
CA ARG A 215 7.59 -7.84 9.39
C ARG A 215 6.43 -7.86 10.38
N SER A 216 6.69 -7.78 11.68
CA SER A 216 5.64 -7.72 12.71
C SER A 216 4.78 -6.47 12.55
N ARG A 217 5.37 -5.30 12.28
CA ARG A 217 4.61 -4.08 11.96
C ARG A 217 3.73 -4.22 10.71
N ARG A 218 4.25 -4.84 9.65
CA ARG A 218 3.49 -5.09 8.41
C ARG A 218 2.29 -6.02 8.67
N LYS A 219 2.50 -7.13 9.37
CA LYS A 219 1.43 -8.06 9.76
C LYS A 219 0.39 -7.39 10.65
N ALA A 220 0.82 -6.63 11.65
CA ALA A 220 -0.07 -5.87 12.53
C ALA A 220 -0.95 -4.88 11.76
N LYS A 221 -0.36 -4.15 10.81
CA LYS A 221 -1.10 -3.22 9.94
C LYS A 221 -2.12 -3.97 9.06
N ALA A 222 -1.75 -5.13 8.52
CA ALA A 222 -2.64 -5.95 7.70
C ALA A 222 -3.82 -6.50 8.52
N GLU A 223 -3.59 -7.01 9.73
CA GLU A 223 -4.67 -7.50 10.61
C GLU A 223 -5.64 -6.40 11.00
N ARG A 224 -5.14 -5.20 11.34
CA ARG A 224 -6.01 -4.05 11.62
C ARG A 224 -6.93 -3.72 10.44
N VAL A 225 -6.42 -3.84 9.21
CA VAL A 225 -7.22 -3.62 8.00
C VAL A 225 -8.25 -4.73 7.82
N ARG A 226 -7.88 -5.99 8.03
CA ARG A 226 -8.81 -7.13 7.96
C ARG A 226 -9.95 -7.02 8.96
N GLU A 227 -9.66 -6.58 10.18
CA GLU A 227 -10.67 -6.31 11.20
C GLU A 227 -11.64 -5.21 10.76
N TYR A 228 -11.10 -4.06 10.35
CA TYR A 228 -11.91 -2.94 9.85
C TYR A 228 -12.83 -3.33 8.68
N LEU A 229 -12.33 -4.18 7.78
CA LEU A 229 -13.12 -4.72 6.67
C LEU A 229 -14.18 -5.71 7.18
N ARG A 230 -13.87 -6.56 8.16
CA ARG A 230 -14.82 -7.51 8.76
C ARG A 230 -16.03 -6.77 9.33
N ASP A 231 -15.79 -5.75 10.15
CA ASP A 231 -16.88 -4.97 10.77
C ASP A 231 -17.77 -4.30 9.71
N SER A 232 -17.15 -3.83 8.61
CA SER A 232 -17.88 -3.25 7.48
C SER A 232 -18.70 -4.28 6.69
N ILE A 233 -18.19 -5.50 6.55
CA ILE A 233 -18.86 -6.61 5.86
C ILE A 233 -20.03 -7.13 6.70
N ASP A 234 -19.84 -7.33 8.00
CA ASP A 234 -20.85 -7.82 8.93
C ASP A 234 -22.03 -6.82 9.05
N ALA A 235 -21.74 -5.52 8.93
CA ALA A 235 -22.77 -4.49 8.84
C ALA A 235 -23.55 -4.49 7.51
N SER A 236 -23.03 -5.11 6.45
CA SER A 236 -23.67 -5.16 5.14
C SER A 236 -24.63 -6.35 5.01
N LYS A 237 -25.90 -6.09 4.70
CA LYS A 237 -26.86 -7.17 4.40
C LYS A 237 -26.60 -7.69 2.98
N GLY A 238 -26.02 -8.90 2.83
CA GLY A 238 -25.66 -9.45 1.52
C GLY A 238 -25.25 -10.93 1.53
N SER A 239 -24.87 -11.46 0.37
CA SER A 239 -24.33 -12.83 0.25
C SER A 239 -22.95 -12.94 0.88
N ALA A 240 -22.68 -14.02 1.63
CA ALA A 240 -21.38 -14.30 2.25
C ALA A 240 -20.28 -14.73 1.23
N GLY A 241 -20.66 -14.94 -0.02
CA GLY A 241 -19.75 -15.27 -1.11
C GLY A 241 -20.49 -15.47 -2.43
N ALA A 242 -19.76 -15.33 -3.53
CA ALA A 242 -20.24 -15.66 -4.87
C ALA A 242 -19.04 -15.90 -5.79
N VAL A 243 -19.17 -16.81 -6.75
CA VAL A 243 -18.18 -16.98 -7.82
C VAL A 243 -18.93 -17.12 -9.14
N LEU A 244 -18.65 -16.24 -10.09
CA LEU A 244 -19.23 -16.28 -11.42
C LEU A 244 -18.56 -17.40 -12.23
N ALA A 245 -19.35 -18.08 -13.05
CA ALA A 245 -18.85 -19.05 -14.02
C ALA A 245 -18.19 -18.31 -15.20
N MET A 246 -17.01 -17.74 -14.95
CA MET A 246 -16.21 -17.03 -15.95
C MET A 246 -14.99 -17.86 -16.30
N ARG A 247 -14.76 -18.10 -17.59
CA ARG A 247 -13.56 -18.72 -18.12
C ARG A 247 -12.95 -17.79 -19.14
N ILE A 248 -11.81 -17.20 -18.79
CA ILE A 248 -11.06 -16.35 -19.68
C ILE A 248 -9.99 -17.22 -20.35
N PRO A 249 -10.06 -17.42 -21.67
CA PRO A 249 -9.06 -18.20 -22.36
C PRO A 249 -7.67 -17.55 -22.26
N PRO A 250 -6.57 -18.31 -22.08
CA PRO A 250 -5.22 -17.75 -22.07
C PRO A 250 -4.88 -16.93 -23.33
N GLU A 251 -5.45 -17.29 -24.48
CA GLU A 251 -5.30 -16.57 -25.75
C GLU A 251 -5.97 -15.19 -25.75
N ALA A 252 -7.02 -14.97 -24.95
CA ALA A 252 -7.63 -13.65 -24.85
C ALA A 252 -6.65 -12.63 -24.27
N TRP A 253 -5.82 -13.02 -23.31
CA TRP A 253 -4.78 -12.15 -22.74
C TRP A 253 -3.64 -11.82 -23.72
N LYS A 254 -3.53 -12.56 -24.83
CA LYS A 254 -2.56 -12.31 -25.89
C LYS A 254 -3.15 -11.54 -27.08
N SER A 255 -4.44 -11.23 -27.03
CA SER A 255 -5.16 -10.60 -28.14
C SER A 255 -4.94 -9.10 -28.25
N CYS A 256 -4.43 -8.46 -27.18
CA CYS A 256 -4.07 -7.05 -27.13
C CYS A 256 -3.10 -6.81 -25.97
N GLU A 257 -2.18 -5.87 -26.13
CA GLU A 257 -1.22 -5.45 -25.10
C GLU A 257 -1.88 -4.62 -23.99
N THR A 258 -3.00 -3.97 -24.30
CA THR A 258 -3.77 -3.18 -23.34
C THR A 258 -4.70 -4.10 -22.54
N SER A 259 -4.21 -4.58 -21.40
CA SER A 259 -4.95 -5.47 -20.48
C SER A 259 -6.35 -4.97 -20.10
N LEU A 260 -6.55 -3.64 -20.03
CA LEU A 260 -7.87 -3.05 -19.80
C LEU A 260 -8.86 -3.41 -20.91
N ALA A 261 -8.45 -3.28 -22.17
CA ALA A 261 -9.33 -3.55 -23.31
C ALA A 261 -9.72 -5.02 -23.35
N VAL A 262 -8.78 -5.92 -23.04
CA VAL A 262 -9.07 -7.35 -22.83
C VAL A 262 -10.11 -7.52 -21.72
N CYS A 263 -9.94 -6.87 -20.57
CA CYS A 263 -10.89 -6.96 -19.47
C CYS A 263 -12.30 -6.47 -19.85
N VAL A 264 -12.40 -5.32 -20.53
CA VAL A 264 -13.68 -4.77 -21.00
C VAL A 264 -14.33 -5.70 -22.03
N HIS A 265 -13.56 -6.24 -22.97
CA HIS A 265 -14.06 -7.19 -23.96
C HIS A 265 -14.56 -8.49 -23.32
N GLN A 266 -13.81 -9.07 -22.39
CA GLN A 266 -14.23 -10.25 -21.65
C GLN A 266 -15.46 -9.97 -20.76
N TRP A 267 -15.58 -8.76 -20.21
CA TRP A 267 -16.78 -8.32 -19.51
C TRP A 267 -18.00 -8.27 -20.43
N LEU A 268 -17.86 -7.70 -21.63
CA LEU A 268 -18.92 -7.63 -22.65
C LEU A 268 -19.38 -9.03 -23.08
N LEU A 269 -18.43 -9.94 -23.36
CA LEU A 269 -18.73 -11.33 -23.69
C LEU A 269 -19.49 -12.04 -22.55
N HIS A 270 -19.08 -11.82 -21.30
CA HIS A 270 -19.78 -12.37 -20.14
C HIS A 270 -21.21 -11.83 -19.99
N ALA A 271 -21.41 -10.54 -20.28
CA ALA A 271 -22.72 -9.90 -20.27
C ALA A 271 -23.60 -10.26 -21.48
N GLY A 272 -23.10 -11.09 -22.42
CA GLY A 272 -23.85 -11.62 -23.55
C GLY A 272 -23.63 -10.91 -24.89
N TYR A 273 -22.75 -9.91 -24.95
CA TYR A 273 -22.43 -9.15 -26.18
C TYR A 273 -21.37 -9.87 -27.01
N ARG A 274 -21.78 -10.90 -27.75
CA ARG A 274 -20.86 -11.77 -28.50
C ARG A 274 -20.35 -11.16 -29.80
N ASP A 275 -21.05 -10.16 -30.33
CA ASP A 275 -20.72 -9.53 -31.61
C ASP A 275 -19.76 -8.34 -31.46
N GLU A 276 -19.43 -7.94 -30.23
CA GLU A 276 -18.47 -6.85 -29.99
C GLU A 276 -17.04 -7.34 -30.24
N GLU A 277 -16.33 -6.69 -31.16
CA GLU A 277 -14.92 -6.97 -31.40
C GLU A 277 -14.02 -6.21 -30.42
N LEU A 278 -12.85 -6.79 -30.10
CA LEU A 278 -11.85 -6.13 -29.26
C LEU A 278 -11.35 -4.82 -29.88
N SER A 279 -11.26 -4.76 -31.21
CA SER A 279 -10.85 -3.54 -31.92
C SER A 279 -11.88 -2.42 -31.76
N ASP A 280 -13.18 -2.75 -31.69
CA ASP A 280 -14.23 -1.77 -31.40
C ASP A 280 -14.11 -1.22 -29.98
N VAL A 281 -13.79 -2.08 -29.01
CA VAL A 281 -13.49 -1.65 -27.64
C VAL A 281 -12.28 -0.72 -27.64
N MET A 282 -11.18 -1.10 -28.28
CA MET A 282 -9.96 -0.28 -28.38
C MET A 282 -10.21 1.06 -29.06
N GLY A 283 -11.01 1.08 -30.14
CA GLY A 283 -11.35 2.28 -30.89
C GLY A 283 -12.26 3.24 -30.12
N ARG A 284 -13.40 2.75 -29.61
CA ARG A 284 -14.40 3.56 -28.88
C ARG A 284 -13.85 4.12 -27.57
N THR A 285 -12.94 3.40 -26.92
CA THR A 285 -12.25 3.86 -25.70
C THR A 285 -11.07 4.79 -25.98
N GLY A 286 -10.73 4.99 -27.26
CA GLY A 286 -9.58 5.79 -27.69
C GLY A 286 -8.22 5.11 -27.49
N GLN A 287 -8.16 3.94 -26.84
CA GLN A 287 -6.91 3.21 -26.56
C GLN A 287 -6.13 2.84 -27.82
N ALA A 288 -6.82 2.55 -28.94
CA ALA A 288 -6.20 2.29 -30.24
C ALA A 288 -5.34 3.46 -30.75
N PHE A 289 -5.64 4.68 -30.31
CA PHE A 289 -5.03 5.92 -30.79
C PHE A 289 -4.10 6.56 -29.74
N ARG A 290 -3.97 5.94 -28.57
CA ARG A 290 -3.17 6.51 -27.49
C ARG A 290 -1.68 6.26 -27.66
N LEU A 291 -0.90 7.24 -27.21
CA LEU A 291 0.54 7.14 -27.01
C LEU A 291 0.93 8.02 -25.82
N CYS A 292 1.54 7.41 -24.80
CA CYS A 292 2.08 8.10 -23.64
C CYS A 292 3.49 7.60 -23.36
N VAL A 293 4.40 8.51 -23.01
CA VAL A 293 5.79 8.18 -22.68
C VAL A 293 6.25 8.91 -21.43
N GLU A 294 7.12 8.27 -20.64
CA GLU A 294 7.86 8.93 -19.57
C GLU A 294 8.96 9.81 -20.19
N THR A 295 9.11 11.05 -19.71
CA THR A 295 9.88 12.09 -20.41
C THR A 295 11.39 12.05 -20.17
N GLY A 296 11.84 11.39 -19.10
CA GLY A 296 13.24 11.27 -18.69
C GLY A 296 14.03 10.20 -19.45
N SER A 297 13.48 9.00 -19.58
CA SER A 297 14.12 7.85 -20.23
C SER A 297 13.18 6.95 -21.05
N ILE A 298 11.88 7.24 -21.19
CA ILE A 298 10.95 6.34 -21.93
C ILE A 298 10.90 4.95 -21.25
N ASP A 299 10.53 4.92 -19.98
CA ASP A 299 10.44 3.66 -19.23
C ASP A 299 9.16 2.85 -19.55
N VAL A 300 9.06 1.67 -18.94
CA VAL A 300 7.91 0.75 -19.15
C VAL A 300 6.58 1.28 -18.60
N SER A 301 6.57 2.36 -17.81
CA SER A 301 5.34 2.89 -17.21
C SER A 301 4.54 3.73 -18.19
N GLY A 302 5.23 4.41 -19.13
CA GLY A 302 4.67 5.37 -20.08
C GLY A 302 3.30 5.00 -20.66
N PRO A 303 3.13 3.82 -21.30
CA PRO A 303 1.89 3.44 -21.95
C PRO A 303 0.65 3.37 -21.05
N SER A 304 0.83 3.30 -19.73
CA SER A 304 -0.26 3.23 -18.75
C SER A 304 -0.46 4.51 -17.92
N MET A 305 0.43 5.49 -18.06
CA MET A 305 0.51 6.67 -17.18
C MET A 305 -0.27 7.86 -17.74
N TYR A 306 -1.60 7.78 -17.60
CA TYR A 306 -2.57 8.84 -17.87
C TYR A 306 -3.75 8.73 -16.90
N PHE A 307 -4.60 9.76 -16.81
CA PHE A 307 -5.74 9.75 -15.89
C PHE A 307 -6.82 8.76 -16.38
N TRP A 308 -6.90 7.61 -15.73
CA TRP A 308 -7.79 6.52 -16.13
C TRP A 308 -9.28 6.87 -16.08
N GLU A 309 -9.75 7.47 -14.98
CA GLU A 309 -11.18 7.74 -14.76
C GLU A 309 -11.84 8.54 -15.89
N PRO A 310 -11.39 9.76 -16.26
CA PRO A 310 -12.04 10.53 -17.31
C PRO A 310 -12.00 9.81 -18.67
N VAL A 311 -10.86 9.18 -18.98
CA VAL A 311 -10.64 8.48 -20.25
C VAL A 311 -11.57 7.28 -20.39
N PHE A 312 -11.63 6.44 -19.35
CA PHE A 312 -12.45 5.24 -19.38
C PHE A 312 -13.92 5.60 -19.27
N ALA A 313 -14.29 6.62 -18.48
CA ALA A 313 -15.67 7.06 -18.39
C ALA A 313 -16.22 7.52 -19.73
N GLU A 314 -15.50 8.41 -20.43
CA GLU A 314 -15.94 8.93 -21.71
C GLU A 314 -15.92 7.84 -22.80
N GLY A 315 -14.85 7.05 -22.85
CA GLY A 315 -14.67 6.00 -23.84
C GLY A 315 -15.66 4.84 -23.70
N LEU A 316 -15.90 4.38 -22.48
CA LEU A 316 -16.90 3.34 -22.20
C LEU A 316 -18.32 3.90 -22.34
N ALA A 317 -18.51 5.19 -22.08
CA ALA A 317 -19.73 5.90 -22.45
C ALA A 317 -19.90 6.08 -23.96
N ASN A 318 -18.93 5.77 -24.83
CA ASN A 318 -19.18 5.56 -26.26
C ASN A 318 -19.60 4.10 -26.55
N ALA A 319 -19.15 3.15 -25.73
CA ALA A 319 -19.38 1.70 -25.90
C ALA A 319 -20.68 1.14 -25.27
N GLY A 320 -21.60 1.98 -24.84
CA GLY A 320 -22.87 1.54 -24.23
C GLY A 320 -22.81 1.37 -22.72
N LEU A 321 -21.75 1.83 -22.06
CA LEU A 321 -21.45 1.46 -20.68
C LEU A 321 -21.37 2.69 -19.77
N ARG A 322 -21.88 2.53 -18.55
CA ARG A 322 -21.63 3.43 -17.42
C ARG A 322 -20.61 2.79 -16.50
N VAL A 323 -19.81 3.64 -15.89
CA VAL A 323 -18.71 3.24 -15.02
C VAL A 323 -18.98 3.73 -13.60
N ARG A 324 -18.56 2.92 -12.62
CA ARG A 324 -18.37 3.36 -11.24
C ARG A 324 -17.00 2.93 -10.78
N PHE A 325 -16.30 3.82 -10.09
CA PHE A 325 -14.93 3.58 -9.66
C PHE A 325 -14.83 3.62 -8.14
N ALA A 326 -13.85 2.89 -7.63
CA ALA A 326 -13.36 3.02 -6.27
C ALA A 326 -11.83 3.04 -6.28
N GLY A 327 -11.28 4.09 -5.69
CA GLY A 327 -9.84 4.37 -5.74
C GLY A 327 -9.45 5.24 -6.93
N ASP A 328 -8.19 5.66 -6.91
CA ASP A 328 -7.62 6.65 -7.83
C ASP A 328 -6.45 6.07 -8.65
N GLY A 329 -6.10 4.80 -8.45
CA GLY A 329 -4.91 4.20 -9.05
C GLY A 329 -3.59 4.81 -8.54
N GLY A 330 -3.64 5.61 -7.47
CA GLY A 330 -2.54 6.41 -6.94
C GLY A 330 -1.69 5.70 -5.88
N ALA A 331 -1.34 6.41 -4.81
CA ALA A 331 -0.46 5.89 -3.77
C ALA A 331 -1.08 4.74 -2.94
N ALA A 332 -0.33 4.23 -1.96
CA ALA A 332 -0.76 3.11 -1.13
C ALA A 332 -2.15 3.32 -0.49
N PRO A 333 -3.10 2.37 -0.64
CA PRO A 333 -4.49 2.60 -0.29
C PRO A 333 -4.70 2.77 1.21
N THR A 334 -5.47 3.80 1.57
CA THR A 334 -6.02 3.98 2.92
C THR A 334 -7.00 2.86 3.25
N ALA A 335 -7.29 2.64 4.53
CA ALA A 335 -8.29 1.65 4.93
C ALA A 335 -9.69 1.98 4.37
N TYR A 336 -10.03 3.27 4.27
CA TYR A 336 -11.29 3.74 3.70
C TYR A 336 -11.39 3.43 2.20
N MET A 337 -10.38 3.81 1.40
CA MET A 337 -10.38 3.52 -0.05
C MET A 337 -10.47 2.04 -0.33
N LEU A 338 -9.76 1.24 0.48
CA LEU A 338 -9.81 -0.21 0.38
C LEU A 338 -11.20 -0.77 0.69
N ARG A 339 -11.86 -0.25 1.73
CA ARG A 339 -13.25 -0.62 2.07
C ARG A 339 -14.18 -0.32 0.92
N GLU A 340 -14.14 0.90 0.37
CA GLU A 340 -15.00 1.28 -0.77
C GLU A 340 -14.77 0.35 -1.97
N ALA A 341 -13.52 0.06 -2.30
CA ALA A 341 -13.18 -0.84 -3.40
C ALA A 341 -13.67 -2.28 -3.17
N VAL A 342 -13.49 -2.81 -1.95
CA VAL A 342 -13.96 -4.14 -1.57
C VAL A 342 -15.49 -4.20 -1.65
N MET A 343 -16.19 -3.19 -1.12
CA MET A 343 -17.64 -3.15 -1.13
C MET A 343 -18.22 -3.01 -2.53
N LEU A 344 -17.60 -2.19 -3.39
CA LEU A 344 -17.97 -2.08 -4.80
C LEU A 344 -17.83 -3.44 -5.49
N ALA A 345 -16.66 -4.07 -5.39
CA ALA A 345 -16.39 -5.37 -6.01
C ALA A 345 -17.38 -6.45 -5.54
N ARG A 346 -17.61 -6.55 -4.22
CA ARG A 346 -18.57 -7.51 -3.63
C ARG A 346 -19.98 -7.30 -4.18
N SER A 347 -20.46 -6.07 -4.17
CA SER A 347 -21.83 -5.75 -4.59
C SER A 347 -22.09 -6.10 -6.06
N GLU A 348 -21.12 -5.83 -6.94
CA GLU A 348 -21.22 -6.13 -8.37
C GLU A 348 -21.14 -7.63 -8.66
N ILE A 349 -20.20 -8.34 -8.04
CA ILE A 349 -20.06 -9.78 -8.24
C ILE A 349 -21.30 -10.51 -7.69
N ALA A 350 -21.87 -10.06 -6.56
CA ALA A 350 -23.14 -10.58 -6.06
C ALA A 350 -24.29 -10.33 -7.05
N ALA A 351 -24.26 -9.20 -7.76
CA ALA A 351 -25.19 -8.86 -8.84
C ALA A 351 -24.84 -9.50 -10.19
N ARG A 352 -23.98 -10.52 -10.20
CA ARG A 352 -23.54 -11.29 -11.37
C ARG A 352 -22.76 -10.50 -12.42
N ARG A 353 -22.05 -9.44 -12.01
CA ARG A 353 -21.18 -8.65 -12.89
C ARG A 353 -19.74 -8.72 -12.36
N PRO A 354 -18.77 -9.17 -13.19
CA PRO A 354 -17.37 -9.09 -12.80
C PRO A 354 -16.94 -7.62 -12.74
N VAL A 355 -15.88 -7.34 -11.99
CA VAL A 355 -15.30 -5.99 -11.90
C VAL A 355 -13.84 -6.01 -12.34
N ILE A 356 -13.40 -4.89 -12.89
CA ILE A 356 -12.03 -4.72 -13.37
C ILE A 356 -11.20 -4.13 -12.22
N ALA A 357 -10.01 -4.67 -11.98
CA ALA A 357 -9.12 -4.22 -10.92
C ALA A 357 -7.68 -4.08 -11.40
N TRP A 358 -6.98 -3.08 -10.87
CA TRP A 358 -5.56 -2.82 -11.15
C TRP A 358 -4.62 -3.58 -10.20
N ASP A 359 -3.51 -4.06 -10.76
CA ASP A 359 -2.33 -4.57 -10.05
C ASP A 359 -2.67 -5.63 -8.98
N MET A 360 -3.37 -6.67 -9.44
CA MET A 360 -3.80 -7.80 -8.60
C MET A 360 -2.65 -8.77 -8.30
N PHE A 361 -2.19 -9.51 -9.31
CA PHE A 361 -1.09 -10.47 -9.21
C PHE A 361 0.13 -10.02 -10.02
N GLN A 362 -0.09 -9.28 -11.11
CA GLN A 362 0.93 -8.61 -11.91
C GLN A 362 0.52 -7.17 -12.27
N PRO A 363 1.48 -6.29 -12.63
CA PRO A 363 1.16 -4.94 -13.11
C PRO A 363 0.26 -5.01 -14.35
N GLY A 364 -0.89 -4.35 -14.30
CA GLY A 364 -1.91 -4.41 -15.34
C GLY A 364 -3.32 -4.53 -14.76
N PHE A 365 -4.31 -4.50 -15.65
CA PHE A 365 -5.71 -4.75 -15.29
C PHE A 365 -6.05 -6.23 -15.36
N GLY A 366 -6.90 -6.68 -14.45
CA GLY A 366 -7.54 -7.99 -14.53
C GLY A 366 -8.98 -7.95 -14.04
N LEU A 367 -9.62 -9.12 -14.05
CA LEU A 367 -11.03 -9.28 -13.69
C LEU A 367 -11.18 -10.01 -12.36
N LEU A 368 -11.94 -9.42 -11.44
CA LEU A 368 -12.46 -10.08 -10.26
C LEU A 368 -13.87 -10.58 -10.56
N PHE A 369 -14.09 -11.87 -10.34
CA PHE A 369 -15.35 -12.54 -10.63
C PHE A 369 -15.78 -13.49 -9.51
N GLY A 370 -15.12 -13.45 -8.36
CA GLY A 370 -15.59 -14.14 -7.17
C GLY A 370 -15.16 -13.47 -5.88
N PHE A 371 -15.89 -13.71 -4.80
CA PHE A 371 -15.54 -13.29 -3.46
C PHE A 371 -16.03 -14.29 -2.40
N ASP A 372 -15.34 -14.34 -1.27
CA ASP A 372 -15.60 -15.16 -0.10
C ASP A 372 -15.29 -14.34 1.16
N ASP A 373 -16.33 -13.95 1.89
CA ASP A 373 -16.21 -13.06 3.06
C ASP A 373 -15.61 -13.77 4.27
N ALA A 374 -15.86 -15.08 4.41
CA ALA A 374 -15.31 -15.87 5.52
C ALA A 374 -13.78 -15.89 5.45
N GLY A 375 -13.24 -16.03 4.24
CA GLY A 375 -11.81 -15.93 3.97
C GLY A 375 -11.28 -14.50 3.74
N GLN A 376 -12.16 -13.52 3.51
CA GLN A 376 -11.84 -12.21 2.93
C GLN A 376 -10.99 -12.34 1.66
N LEU A 377 -11.45 -13.17 0.72
CA LEU A 377 -10.75 -13.49 -0.52
C LEU A 377 -11.58 -13.07 -1.72
N PHE A 378 -10.94 -12.48 -2.72
CA PHE A 378 -11.44 -12.41 -4.09
C PHE A 378 -10.90 -13.58 -4.92
N THR A 379 -11.62 -13.94 -5.97
CA THR A 379 -11.16 -14.78 -7.07
C THR A 379 -11.11 -13.94 -8.33
N GLY A 380 -9.99 -13.98 -9.05
CA GLY A 380 -9.81 -13.20 -10.27
C GLY A 380 -8.68 -13.74 -11.16
N ASP A 381 -8.56 -13.15 -12.35
CA ASP A 381 -7.56 -13.48 -13.35
C ASP A 381 -7.08 -12.20 -14.05
N ASP A 382 -5.77 -12.07 -14.20
CA ASP A 382 -5.07 -10.97 -14.87
C ASP A 382 -4.15 -11.46 -16.00
N GLY A 383 -4.38 -12.66 -16.51
CA GLY A 383 -3.53 -13.33 -17.50
C GLY A 383 -2.50 -14.26 -16.89
N SER A 384 -2.34 -14.22 -15.56
CA SER A 384 -1.52 -15.18 -14.83
C SER A 384 -2.29 -16.44 -14.38
N GLY A 385 -3.56 -16.56 -14.80
CA GLY A 385 -4.48 -17.62 -14.46
C GLY A 385 -5.31 -17.32 -13.21
N ALA A 386 -6.49 -17.93 -13.12
CA ALA A 386 -7.42 -17.72 -12.01
C ALA A 386 -6.80 -18.05 -10.64
N LYS A 387 -6.75 -17.05 -9.76
CA LYS A 387 -6.13 -17.11 -8.43
C LYS A 387 -6.97 -16.40 -7.37
N ARG A 388 -6.61 -16.61 -6.11
CA ARG A 388 -7.23 -15.93 -4.96
C ARG A 388 -6.38 -14.76 -4.48
N LEU A 389 -7.01 -13.63 -4.19
CA LEU A 389 -6.39 -12.40 -3.66
C LEU A 389 -7.07 -12.02 -2.35
N SER A 390 -6.33 -11.82 -1.26
CA SER A 390 -6.96 -11.35 -0.02
C SER A 390 -7.39 -9.88 -0.14
N TYR A 391 -8.48 -9.50 0.54
CA TYR A 391 -9.02 -8.15 0.46
C TYR A 391 -7.99 -7.09 0.86
N ASP A 392 -7.16 -7.37 1.87
CA ASP A 392 -6.09 -6.47 2.31
C ASP A 392 -4.95 -6.32 1.30
N ARG A 393 -4.89 -7.14 0.25
CA ARG A 393 -3.86 -7.06 -0.79
C ARG A 393 -4.31 -6.26 -2.02
N LEU A 394 -5.59 -5.95 -2.16
CA LEU A 394 -6.10 -5.14 -3.26
C LEU A 394 -5.44 -3.74 -3.27
N GLY A 395 -4.88 -3.36 -4.42
CA GLY A 395 -4.11 -2.12 -4.60
C GLY A 395 -2.77 -2.07 -3.86
N ARG A 396 -2.26 -3.22 -3.41
CA ARG A 396 -0.95 -3.38 -2.77
C ARG A 396 -0.07 -4.37 -3.53
N GLY A 397 -0.25 -4.43 -4.86
CA GLY A 397 0.56 -5.19 -5.79
C GLY A 397 1.94 -4.55 -6.01
N LYS A 398 2.52 -4.77 -7.18
CA LYS A 398 3.88 -4.28 -7.49
C LYS A 398 3.90 -2.79 -7.85
N ALA A 399 2.90 -2.33 -8.60
CA ALA A 399 2.77 -0.92 -9.00
C ALA A 399 2.14 -0.10 -7.86
N GLY A 400 1.28 -0.71 -7.06
CA GLY A 400 0.50 -0.03 -6.02
C GLY A 400 -0.69 0.74 -6.59
N GLY A 401 -1.50 1.26 -5.68
CA GLY A 401 -2.72 2.01 -6.02
C GLY A 401 -3.94 1.12 -6.07
N VAL A 402 -4.99 1.51 -5.36
CA VAL A 402 -6.28 0.84 -5.48
C VAL A 402 -7.07 1.45 -6.62
N PHE A 403 -7.51 0.60 -7.53
CA PHE A 403 -8.45 0.97 -8.58
C PHE A 403 -9.33 -0.23 -8.88
N VAL A 404 -10.63 -0.06 -8.68
CA VAL A 404 -11.67 -1.01 -9.06
C VAL A 404 -12.69 -0.27 -9.90
N MET A 405 -13.00 -0.82 -11.06
CA MET A 405 -14.00 -0.31 -11.99
C MET A 405 -15.12 -1.33 -12.17
N ALA A 406 -16.33 -0.90 -11.84
CA ALA A 406 -17.57 -1.59 -12.13
C ALA A 406 -18.16 -1.04 -13.43
N LEU A 407 -18.67 -1.95 -14.27
CA LEU A 407 -19.34 -1.61 -15.51
C LEU A 407 -20.84 -1.94 -15.40
N GLU A 408 -21.66 -1.07 -15.95
CA GLU A 408 -23.10 -1.27 -16.09
C GLU A 408 -23.53 -0.89 -17.50
N ARG A 409 -24.50 -1.59 -18.08
CA ARG A 409 -25.05 -1.18 -19.37
C ARG A 409 -25.92 0.05 -19.24
N ASP A 410 -25.75 0.96 -20.18
CA ASP A 410 -26.69 2.04 -20.44
C ASP A 410 -27.72 1.57 -21.47
N ALA A 411 -29.00 1.53 -21.07
CA ALA A 411 -30.10 1.03 -21.90
C ALA A 411 -30.60 2.06 -22.94
N GLY A 412 -30.02 3.26 -22.99
CA GLY A 412 -30.39 4.28 -23.97
C GLY A 412 -30.08 3.87 -25.42
N LYS A 413 -31.01 4.11 -26.34
CA LYS A 413 -30.70 4.10 -27.78
C LYS A 413 -29.71 5.23 -28.05
N ARG A 414 -28.59 4.92 -28.68
CA ARG A 414 -27.54 5.91 -28.99
C ARG A 414 -27.51 6.16 -30.48
N ASP A 415 -27.33 7.42 -30.83
CA ASP A 415 -27.01 7.81 -32.19
C ASP A 415 -25.55 7.44 -32.49
N GLU A 416 -25.38 6.58 -33.47
CA GLU A 416 -24.08 6.10 -33.94
C GLU A 416 -23.21 7.25 -34.45
N ARG A 417 -23.80 8.21 -35.17
CA ARG A 417 -23.06 9.37 -35.70
C ARG A 417 -22.56 10.26 -34.58
N GLN A 418 -23.41 10.55 -33.60
CA GLN A 418 -23.02 11.30 -32.42
C GLN A 418 -21.92 10.58 -31.62
N THR A 419 -22.04 9.27 -31.45
CA THR A 419 -21.05 8.45 -30.73
C THR A 419 -19.69 8.48 -31.44
N LEU A 420 -19.69 8.35 -32.77
CA LEU A 420 -18.48 8.43 -33.58
C LEU A 420 -17.84 9.82 -33.50
N ARG A 421 -18.65 10.89 -33.57
CA ARG A 421 -18.19 12.27 -33.40
C ARG A 421 -17.53 12.50 -32.05
N HIS A 422 -18.10 11.97 -30.96
CA HIS A 422 -17.50 12.05 -29.62
C HIS A 422 -16.21 11.23 -29.54
N THR A 423 -16.18 10.03 -30.11
CA THR A 423 -14.97 9.19 -30.16
C THR A 423 -13.82 9.92 -30.86
N ILE A 424 -14.09 10.56 -32.00
CA ILE A 424 -13.08 11.36 -32.71
C ILE A 424 -12.64 12.57 -31.86
N GLY A 425 -13.56 13.21 -31.15
CA GLY A 425 -13.24 14.29 -30.22
C GLY A 425 -12.25 13.85 -29.13
N MET A 426 -12.46 12.68 -28.53
CA MET A 426 -11.54 12.10 -27.55
C MET A 426 -10.15 11.83 -28.14
N ILE A 427 -10.10 11.26 -29.34
CA ILE A 427 -8.84 10.97 -30.04
C ILE A 427 -8.07 12.27 -30.29
N ALA A 428 -8.74 13.31 -30.76
CA ALA A 428 -8.13 14.62 -30.98
C ALA A 428 -7.65 15.27 -29.66
N ALA A 429 -8.44 15.17 -28.58
CA ALA A 429 -8.04 15.69 -27.27
C ALA A 429 -6.75 15.02 -26.77
N HIS A 430 -6.65 13.70 -26.91
CA HIS A 430 -5.43 12.96 -26.59
C HIS A 430 -4.24 13.42 -27.43
N ALA A 431 -4.43 13.54 -28.74
CA ALA A 431 -3.34 13.86 -29.66
C ALA A 431 -2.72 15.25 -29.42
N TYR A 432 -3.54 16.24 -29.05
CA TYR A 432 -3.12 17.64 -28.93
C TYR A 432 -2.85 18.16 -27.51
N GLY A 433 -3.29 17.48 -26.45
CA GLY A 433 -2.95 17.97 -25.10
C GLY A 433 -3.88 17.52 -23.99
N GLU A 434 -3.99 16.21 -23.80
CA GLU A 434 -4.61 15.67 -22.60
C GLU A 434 -3.71 15.87 -21.37
N LEU A 435 -4.32 16.16 -20.22
CA LEU A 435 -3.62 16.21 -18.94
C LEU A 435 -2.97 14.85 -18.63
N THR A 436 -1.67 14.88 -18.32
CA THR A 436 -0.90 13.71 -17.87
C THR A 436 -0.33 13.94 -16.48
N PHE A 437 0.22 12.89 -15.88
CA PHE A 437 1.00 13.01 -14.66
C PHE A 437 2.29 13.82 -14.91
N PRO A 438 2.83 14.55 -13.91
CA PRO A 438 4.14 15.19 -14.04
C PRO A 438 5.21 14.19 -14.47
N GLY A 439 6.03 14.56 -15.46
CA GLY A 439 7.06 13.69 -16.02
C GLY A 439 6.60 12.83 -17.21
N TYR A 440 5.36 12.97 -17.68
CA TYR A 440 4.82 12.21 -18.81
C TYR A 440 4.32 13.12 -19.93
N ALA A 441 4.48 12.68 -21.17
CA ALA A 441 3.94 13.33 -22.37
C ALA A 441 2.99 12.38 -23.12
N CYS A 442 1.99 12.94 -23.78
CA CYS A 442 1.00 12.19 -24.58
C CYS A 442 0.88 12.74 -26.01
N GLY A 443 0.25 11.97 -26.89
CA GLY A 443 -0.07 12.39 -28.25
C GLY A 443 1.15 12.77 -29.07
N PHE A 444 1.05 13.85 -29.85
CA PHE A 444 2.15 14.30 -30.71
C PHE A 444 3.38 14.79 -29.93
N ALA A 445 3.19 15.30 -28.72
CA ALA A 445 4.29 15.68 -27.84
C ALA A 445 5.09 14.46 -27.34
N ALA A 446 4.45 13.30 -27.18
CA ALA A 446 5.12 12.06 -26.83
C ALA A 446 6.13 11.64 -27.90
N TYR A 447 5.77 11.75 -29.19
CA TYR A 447 6.69 11.50 -30.30
C TYR A 447 7.93 12.41 -30.24
N ASP A 448 7.75 13.72 -30.02
CA ASP A 448 8.87 14.67 -29.96
C ASP A 448 9.84 14.35 -28.82
N VAL A 449 9.30 14.03 -27.64
CA VAL A 449 10.07 13.60 -26.48
C VAL A 449 10.82 12.32 -26.79
N TRP A 450 10.16 11.33 -27.37
CA TRP A 450 10.73 10.03 -27.68
C TRP A 450 11.87 10.12 -28.69
N ILE A 451 11.66 10.85 -29.80
CA ILE A 451 12.67 11.12 -30.83
C ILE A 451 13.90 11.79 -30.21
N ARG A 452 13.70 12.79 -29.36
CA ARG A 452 14.79 13.47 -28.65
C ARG A 452 15.57 12.51 -27.76
N ARG A 453 14.90 11.69 -26.94
CA ARG A 453 15.55 10.76 -26.01
C ARG A 453 16.36 9.68 -26.74
N LEU A 454 15.86 9.19 -27.87
CA LEU A 454 16.62 8.27 -28.74
C LEU A 454 17.89 8.93 -29.31
N ARG A 455 17.79 10.17 -29.79
CA ARG A 455 18.95 10.91 -30.33
C ARG A 455 20.01 11.23 -29.27
N GLU A 456 19.58 11.45 -28.04
CA GLU A 456 20.47 11.66 -26.88
C GLU A 456 21.10 10.36 -26.35
N GLY A 457 20.63 9.18 -26.79
CA GLY A 457 21.05 7.88 -26.22
C GLY A 457 20.56 7.69 -24.78
N ALA A 458 19.49 8.39 -24.38
CA ALA A 458 18.97 8.42 -23.02
C ALA A 458 17.69 7.58 -22.83
N ALA A 459 17.24 6.88 -23.87
CA ALA A 459 16.10 5.98 -23.78
C ALA A 459 16.48 4.66 -23.09
N ASP A 460 15.62 4.18 -22.21
CA ASP A 460 15.72 2.87 -21.58
C ASP A 460 15.43 1.78 -22.62
N PRO A 461 16.33 0.81 -22.85
CA PRO A 461 16.13 -0.21 -23.89
C PRO A 461 14.83 -1.02 -23.72
N LEU A 462 14.53 -1.43 -22.48
CA LEU A 462 13.34 -2.24 -22.19
C LEU A 462 12.06 -1.41 -22.34
N GLY A 463 12.04 -0.21 -21.77
CA GLY A 463 10.92 0.73 -21.86
C GLY A 463 10.63 1.17 -23.29
N ASN A 464 11.67 1.44 -24.08
CA ASN A 464 11.54 1.74 -25.50
C ASN A 464 10.89 0.59 -26.28
N ALA A 465 11.42 -0.64 -26.16
CA ALA A 465 10.85 -1.79 -26.87
C ALA A 465 9.42 -2.12 -26.40
N TYR A 466 9.15 -1.99 -25.11
CA TYR A 466 7.79 -2.16 -24.58
C TYR A 466 6.82 -1.12 -25.14
N THR A 467 7.21 0.16 -25.15
CA THR A 467 6.40 1.24 -25.69
C THR A 467 6.13 1.04 -27.19
N ILE A 468 7.14 0.61 -27.97
CA ILE A 468 6.97 0.25 -29.39
C ILE A 468 5.93 -0.86 -29.55
N ARG A 469 6.05 -1.93 -28.75
CA ARG A 469 5.14 -3.08 -28.80
C ARG A 469 3.69 -2.66 -28.52
N VAL A 470 3.46 -1.87 -27.47
CA VAL A 470 2.11 -1.39 -27.13
C VAL A 470 1.56 -0.46 -28.22
N ALA A 471 2.36 0.46 -28.73
CA ALA A 471 1.93 1.37 -29.80
C ALA A 471 1.64 0.62 -31.11
N ALA A 472 2.47 -0.35 -31.49
CA ALA A 472 2.27 -1.19 -32.66
C ALA A 472 0.92 -1.93 -32.59
N ASP A 473 0.66 -2.59 -31.46
CA ASP A 473 -0.60 -3.29 -31.20
C ASP A 473 -1.82 -2.35 -31.26
N ALA A 474 -1.72 -1.19 -30.60
CA ALA A 474 -2.77 -0.19 -30.60
C ALA A 474 -3.12 0.30 -32.02
N ARG A 475 -2.12 0.57 -32.87
CA ARG A 475 -2.33 1.05 -34.24
C ARG A 475 -2.90 -0.04 -35.16
N LEU A 476 -2.61 -1.32 -34.92
CA LEU A 476 -3.29 -2.41 -35.61
C LEU A 476 -4.78 -2.46 -35.27
N HIS A 477 -5.13 -2.23 -34.00
CA HIS A 477 -6.54 -2.09 -33.60
C HIS A 477 -7.20 -0.83 -34.16
N ALA A 478 -6.47 0.28 -34.29
CA ALA A 478 -6.98 1.50 -34.92
C ALA A 478 -7.40 1.24 -36.37
N ILE A 479 -6.57 0.56 -37.16
CA ILE A 479 -6.88 0.20 -38.55
C ILE A 479 -8.16 -0.64 -38.62
N ARG A 480 -8.26 -1.68 -37.79
CA ARG A 480 -9.44 -2.56 -37.77
C ARG A 480 -10.71 -1.82 -37.38
N PHE A 481 -10.63 -0.94 -36.39
CA PHE A 481 -11.74 -0.10 -35.97
C PHE A 481 -12.20 0.85 -37.09
N LEU A 482 -11.27 1.53 -37.76
CA LEU A 482 -11.58 2.45 -38.85
C LEU A 482 -12.19 1.72 -40.06
N ARG A 483 -11.67 0.53 -40.37
CA ARG A 483 -12.25 -0.35 -41.41
C ARG A 483 -13.68 -0.77 -41.09
N GLY A 484 -14.03 -0.86 -39.81
CA GLY A 484 -15.40 -1.11 -39.37
C GLY A 484 -16.42 -0.05 -39.82
N PHE A 485 -15.98 1.12 -40.29
CA PHE A 485 -16.85 2.14 -40.88
C PHE A 485 -17.12 1.93 -42.38
N GLU A 486 -16.37 1.05 -43.03
CA GLU A 486 -16.61 0.67 -44.42
C GLU A 486 -18.02 0.08 -44.57
N GLY A 487 -18.82 0.65 -45.49
CA GLY A 487 -20.22 0.27 -45.70
C GLY A 487 -21.22 0.85 -44.68
N ARG A 488 -20.78 1.44 -43.56
CA ARG A 488 -21.63 2.18 -42.61
C ARG A 488 -21.71 3.67 -42.93
N LEU A 489 -20.63 4.20 -43.52
CA LEU A 489 -20.54 5.59 -43.96
C LEU A 489 -20.48 5.66 -45.50
N GLU A 490 -21.31 6.51 -46.09
CA GLU A 490 -21.37 6.70 -47.53
C GLU A 490 -20.82 8.07 -47.96
N GLY A 491 -20.51 8.20 -49.25
CA GLY A 491 -20.13 9.47 -49.86
C GLY A 491 -18.83 10.06 -49.29
N ALA A 492 -18.88 11.35 -48.90
CA ALA A 492 -17.72 12.05 -48.38
C ALA A 492 -17.23 11.51 -47.03
N ALA A 493 -18.15 11.05 -46.17
CA ALA A 493 -17.82 10.50 -44.87
C ALA A 493 -17.04 9.17 -45.01
N GLY A 494 -17.50 8.28 -45.89
CA GLY A 494 -16.79 7.01 -46.17
C GLY A 494 -15.38 7.24 -46.73
N ARG A 495 -15.19 8.21 -47.63
CA ARG A 495 -13.86 8.54 -48.17
C ARG A 495 -12.88 9.03 -47.11
N LEU A 496 -13.33 9.89 -46.19
CA LEU A 496 -12.47 10.40 -45.10
C LEU A 496 -12.13 9.30 -44.09
N ALA A 497 -13.04 8.37 -43.83
CA ALA A 497 -12.75 7.20 -42.99
C ALA A 497 -11.68 6.30 -43.63
N PHE A 498 -11.78 6.05 -44.94
CA PHE A 498 -10.78 5.30 -45.69
C PHE A 498 -9.41 6.02 -45.76
N GLU A 499 -9.40 7.34 -45.96
CA GLU A 499 -8.18 8.15 -45.93
C GLU A 499 -7.50 8.08 -44.55
N ALA A 500 -8.28 8.20 -43.46
CA ALA A 500 -7.78 8.01 -42.11
C ALA A 500 -7.20 6.60 -41.92
N GLU A 501 -7.91 5.55 -42.33
CA GLU A 501 -7.41 4.16 -42.25
C GLU A 501 -6.05 4.01 -42.95
N GLY A 502 -5.91 4.55 -44.16
CA GLY A 502 -4.66 4.50 -44.93
C GLY A 502 -3.48 5.15 -44.21
N HIS A 503 -3.71 6.31 -43.57
CA HIS A 503 -2.69 6.95 -42.76
C HIS A 503 -2.28 6.11 -41.54
N TYR A 504 -3.24 5.56 -40.80
CA TYR A 504 -2.93 4.67 -39.66
C TYR A 504 -2.27 3.36 -40.09
N TYR A 505 -2.51 2.88 -41.31
CA TYR A 505 -1.80 1.76 -41.91
C TYR A 505 -0.30 2.06 -42.09
N GLU A 506 0.04 3.22 -42.62
CA GLU A 506 1.44 3.66 -42.74
C GLU A 506 2.11 3.86 -41.37
N THR A 507 1.39 4.44 -40.40
CA THR A 507 1.84 4.54 -39.00
C THR A 507 2.16 3.16 -38.42
N ALA A 508 1.28 2.16 -38.60
CA ALA A 508 1.52 0.80 -38.15
C ALA A 508 2.72 0.15 -38.88
N GLY A 509 2.92 0.44 -40.16
CA GLY A 509 4.11 0.03 -40.91
C GLY A 509 5.42 0.60 -40.34
N CYS A 510 5.40 1.84 -39.83
CA CYS A 510 6.53 2.41 -39.10
C CYS A 510 6.79 1.65 -37.79
N PHE A 511 5.76 1.36 -37.00
CA PHE A 511 5.89 0.61 -35.75
C PHE A 511 6.31 -0.85 -35.95
N ALA A 512 5.90 -1.49 -37.05
CA ALA A 512 6.37 -2.83 -37.41
C ALA A 512 7.89 -2.84 -37.67
N ARG A 513 8.40 -1.83 -38.40
CA ARG A 513 9.84 -1.65 -38.63
C ARG A 513 10.59 -1.34 -37.33
N LEU A 514 10.02 -0.49 -36.46
CA LEU A 514 10.57 -0.21 -35.13
C LEU A 514 10.62 -1.48 -34.26
N SER A 515 9.59 -2.32 -34.30
CA SER A 515 9.54 -3.58 -33.55
C SER A 515 10.62 -4.57 -34.00
N ALA A 516 10.98 -4.55 -35.29
CA ALA A 516 12.08 -5.35 -35.81
C ALA A 516 13.46 -4.83 -35.35
N LEU A 517 13.62 -3.52 -35.19
CA LEU A 517 14.85 -2.91 -34.66
C LEU A 517 15.02 -3.12 -33.15
N PHE A 518 13.90 -3.09 -32.40
CA PHE A 518 13.88 -3.21 -30.95
C PHE A 518 12.91 -4.31 -30.52
N PRO A 519 13.27 -5.59 -30.71
CA PRO A 519 12.43 -6.69 -30.28
C PRO A 519 12.25 -6.68 -28.76
N PHE A 520 11.03 -6.96 -28.30
CA PHE A 520 10.72 -7.07 -26.87
C PHE A 520 10.77 -8.55 -26.43
N PRO A 521 11.42 -8.87 -25.29
CA PRO A 521 11.94 -7.95 -24.27
C PRO A 521 13.41 -7.54 -24.43
N GLU A 522 14.08 -7.93 -25.51
CA GLU A 522 15.53 -7.77 -25.69
C GLU A 522 15.97 -6.29 -25.77
N GLY A 523 15.09 -5.39 -26.21
CA GLY A 523 15.33 -3.95 -26.19
C GLY A 523 16.13 -3.42 -27.38
N GLY A 524 16.89 -4.28 -28.08
CA GLY A 524 17.83 -3.88 -29.14
C GLY A 524 19.03 -3.07 -28.62
N SER A 525 19.95 -2.67 -29.52
CA SER A 525 21.12 -1.87 -29.15
C SER A 525 20.87 -0.37 -29.37
N LEU A 526 20.48 0.33 -28.31
CA LEU A 526 20.36 1.80 -28.32
C LEU A 526 21.72 2.53 -28.29
N ALA A 527 22.81 1.81 -28.02
CA ALA A 527 24.16 2.37 -28.08
C ALA A 527 24.65 2.60 -29.53
N ASP A 528 24.02 1.95 -30.51
CA ASP A 528 24.33 2.18 -31.92
C ASP A 528 23.65 3.45 -32.42
N THR A 529 24.47 4.41 -32.83
CA THR A 529 24.02 5.73 -33.29
C THR A 529 23.25 5.63 -34.61
N GLU A 530 23.53 4.64 -35.47
CA GLU A 530 22.81 4.45 -36.72
C GLU A 530 21.40 3.89 -36.49
N THR A 531 21.28 2.87 -35.64
CA THR A 531 19.99 2.32 -35.21
C THR A 531 19.12 3.39 -34.54
N ALA A 532 19.68 4.20 -33.63
CA ALA A 532 18.94 5.27 -32.96
C ALA A 532 18.46 6.37 -33.94
N ARG A 533 19.28 6.73 -34.94
CA ARG A 533 18.89 7.68 -36.01
C ARG A 533 17.76 7.12 -36.88
N THR A 534 17.85 5.85 -37.25
CA THR A 534 16.81 5.17 -38.03
C THR A 534 15.49 5.12 -37.26
N ALA A 535 15.55 4.77 -35.97
CA ALA A 535 14.39 4.77 -35.09
C ALA A 535 13.73 6.14 -34.99
N ALA A 536 14.54 7.19 -34.77
CA ALA A 536 14.07 8.57 -34.72
C ALA A 536 13.40 9.01 -36.02
N LYS A 537 13.90 8.57 -37.18
CA LYS A 537 13.29 8.84 -38.49
C LYS A 537 11.94 8.12 -38.63
N LEU A 538 11.86 6.84 -38.25
CA LEU A 538 10.61 6.08 -38.30
C LEU A 538 9.53 6.66 -37.37
N LEU A 539 9.90 7.14 -36.18
CA LEU A 539 8.96 7.83 -35.30
C LEU A 539 8.48 9.17 -35.87
N GLN A 540 9.35 9.90 -36.57
CA GLN A 540 8.96 11.13 -37.26
C GLN A 540 7.98 10.84 -38.41
N GLU A 541 8.26 9.83 -39.24
CA GLU A 541 7.34 9.36 -40.29
C GLU A 541 5.99 8.92 -39.68
N ALA A 542 6.02 8.14 -38.59
CA ALA A 542 4.82 7.68 -37.89
C ALA A 542 3.96 8.85 -37.39
N LYS A 543 4.60 9.87 -36.80
CA LYS A 543 3.95 11.10 -36.33
C LYS A 543 3.27 11.84 -37.48
N GLU A 544 3.96 12.04 -38.59
CA GLU A 544 3.41 12.75 -39.76
C GLU A 544 2.19 12.04 -40.35
N HIS A 545 2.23 10.71 -40.46
CA HIS A 545 1.08 9.91 -40.88
C HIS A 545 -0.07 10.00 -39.87
N GLU A 546 0.22 9.93 -38.58
CA GLU A 546 -0.81 10.00 -37.53
C GLU A 546 -1.48 11.39 -37.47
N GLU A 547 -0.72 12.47 -37.68
CA GLU A 547 -1.25 13.84 -37.82
C GLU A 547 -2.21 13.95 -39.01
N ALA A 548 -1.84 13.43 -40.19
CA ALA A 548 -2.69 13.45 -41.38
C ALA A 548 -3.95 12.57 -41.23
N GLY A 549 -3.80 11.40 -40.59
CA GLY A 549 -4.92 10.52 -40.25
C GLY A 549 -5.90 11.19 -39.29
N LEU A 550 -5.40 11.89 -38.27
CA LEU A 550 -6.23 12.65 -37.35
C LEU A 550 -6.95 13.82 -38.04
N GLU A 551 -6.29 14.52 -38.95
CA GLU A 551 -6.94 15.60 -39.72
C GLU A 551 -8.13 15.06 -40.52
N SER A 552 -7.98 13.89 -41.15
CA SER A 552 -9.04 13.20 -41.87
C SER A 552 -10.21 12.83 -40.95
N LEU A 553 -9.92 12.30 -39.76
CA LEU A 553 -10.95 12.02 -38.74
C LEU A 553 -11.66 13.30 -38.27
N MET A 554 -10.93 14.39 -38.03
CA MET A 554 -11.52 15.66 -37.62
C MET A 554 -12.44 16.24 -38.70
N ARG A 555 -12.07 16.12 -39.98
CA ARG A 555 -12.93 16.49 -41.11
C ARG A 555 -14.18 15.60 -41.15
N LEU A 556 -14.03 14.30 -40.93
CA LEU A 556 -15.15 13.37 -40.82
C LEU A 556 -16.12 13.78 -39.71
N ALA A 557 -15.62 14.08 -38.51
CA ALA A 557 -16.43 14.51 -37.37
C ALA A 557 -17.24 15.80 -37.62
N ARG A 558 -16.83 16.65 -38.58
CA ARG A 558 -17.59 17.84 -38.99
C ARG A 558 -18.74 17.53 -39.96
N LEU A 559 -18.70 16.37 -40.62
CA LEU A 559 -19.74 15.90 -41.55
C LEU A 559 -20.82 15.06 -40.86
N LEU A 560 -20.49 14.46 -39.71
CA LEU A 560 -21.38 13.68 -38.85
C LEU A 560 -22.20 14.60 -37.96
#